data_AF-A0A2S6NFL4-F1
#
_entry.id   AF-A0A2S6NFL4-F1
#
_cell.length_a   1.000
_cell.length_b   1.000
_cell.length_c   1.000
_cell.angle_alpha   90.00
_cell.angle_beta   90.00
_cell.angle_gamma   90.00
#
_symmetry.space_group_name_H-M   'P 1'
#
loop_
_entity.id
_entity.type
_entity.pdbx_description
1 polymer ?
#
loop_
_entity_poly.entity_id
_entity_poly.type
_entity_poly.pdbx_seq_one_letter_code
_entity_poly.pdbx_strand_id
1 'polypeptide(L)'
;MAQTPVQRVVFEPTGPYHRALERALGAAGVPFAKVNPRQARRFAEATGKLAKTDSLDAAMLARMGALLELETRPARSEILLELKELHLAREALVSIDQLPDSSVWRSQP
;
A
#
# COMPACT_ATOMS: atom_id res chain seq x y z
N MET A 1 18.20 -17.25 -21.42
CA MET A 1 17.01 -17.60 -20.60
C MET A 1 15.84 -16.81 -21.15
N ALA A 2 14.78 -17.46 -21.64
CA ALA A 2 13.60 -16.76 -22.12
C ALA A 2 12.95 -16.01 -20.94
N GLN A 3 12.67 -14.71 -21.09
CA GLN A 3 11.96 -13.94 -20.08
C GLN A 3 10.50 -14.40 -20.09
N THR A 4 10.09 -15.11 -19.04
CA THR A 4 8.68 -15.44 -18.82
C THR A 4 7.91 -14.15 -18.58
N PRO A 5 6.76 -13.92 -19.26
CA PRO A 5 5.97 -12.72 -19.05
C PRO A 5 5.48 -12.65 -17.59
N VAL A 6 5.65 -11.48 -16.97
CA VAL A 6 5.19 -11.22 -15.59
C VAL A 6 3.66 -11.21 -15.58
N GLN A 7 3.05 -12.16 -14.89
CA GLN A 7 1.59 -12.24 -14.79
C GLN A 7 1.01 -11.19 -13.82
N ARG A 8 1.68 -10.95 -12.69
CA ARG A 8 1.34 -9.91 -11.71
C ARG A 8 2.47 -9.63 -10.73
N VAL A 9 2.46 -8.44 -10.13
CA VAL A 9 3.29 -8.05 -8.99
C VAL A 9 2.46 -8.07 -7.71
N VAL A 10 2.98 -8.67 -6.64
CA VAL A 10 2.31 -8.71 -5.33
C VAL A 10 3.17 -7.98 -4.31
N PHE A 11 2.57 -7.08 -3.54
CA PHE A 11 3.28 -6.36 -2.48
C PHE A 11 2.35 -6.03 -1.31
N GLU A 12 2.92 -5.89 -0.13
CA GLU A 12 2.23 -5.32 1.03
C GLU A 12 2.52 -3.80 1.13
N PRO A 13 1.49 -2.95 1.26
CA PRO A 13 1.70 -1.52 1.42
C PRO A 13 2.07 -1.18 2.86
N THR A 14 3.36 -1.04 3.14
CA THR A 14 3.89 -0.53 4.41
C THR A 14 4.38 0.92 4.24
N GLY A 15 3.67 1.88 4.86
CA GLY A 15 3.99 3.31 4.76
C GLY A 15 3.65 3.94 3.40
N PRO A 16 4.05 5.20 3.14
CA PRO A 16 3.60 5.96 1.95
C PRO A 16 4.26 5.54 0.62
N TYR A 17 5.39 4.82 0.67
CA TYR A 17 6.21 4.50 -0.50
C TYR A 17 5.49 3.62 -1.54
N HIS A 18 4.50 2.84 -1.12
CA HIS A 18 3.72 1.99 -2.03
C HIS A 18 3.04 2.79 -3.16
N ARG A 19 2.73 4.08 -2.94
CA ARG A 19 2.08 4.92 -3.97
C ARG A 19 2.95 5.10 -5.21
N ALA A 20 4.26 5.28 -5.03
CA ALA A 20 5.19 5.43 -6.13
C ALA A 20 5.29 4.13 -6.95
N LEU A 21 5.32 2.98 -6.26
CA LEU A 21 5.29 1.66 -6.89
C LEU A 21 4.00 1.44 -7.70
N GLU A 22 2.83 1.74 -7.12
CA GLU A 22 1.54 1.63 -7.83
C GLU A 22 1.50 2.45 -9.12
N ARG A 23 2.00 3.70 -9.07
CA ARG A 23 2.06 4.56 -10.26
C ARG A 23 2.99 3.99 -11.32
N ALA A 24 4.18 3.55 -10.93
CA ALA A 24 5.15 2.97 -11.87
C ALA A 24 4.61 1.70 -12.55
N LEU A 25 3.98 0.80 -11.78
CA LEU A 25 3.37 -0.41 -12.31
C LEU A 25 2.18 -0.09 -13.22
N GLY A 26 1.35 0.88 -12.83
CA GLY A 26 0.24 1.38 -13.64
C GLY A 26 0.67 1.96 -14.98
N ALA A 27 1.67 2.85 -14.97
CA ALA A 27 2.23 3.45 -16.18
C ALA A 27 2.88 2.40 -17.11
N ALA A 28 3.46 1.34 -16.54
CA ALA A 28 4.03 0.23 -17.28
C ALA A 28 3.00 -0.83 -17.74
N GLY A 29 1.72 -0.69 -17.38
CA GLY A 29 0.68 -1.68 -17.69
C GLY A 29 0.87 -3.03 -17.01
N VAL A 30 1.67 -3.09 -15.94
CA VAL A 30 1.96 -4.33 -15.21
C VAL A 30 0.85 -4.59 -14.18
N PRO A 31 0.12 -5.72 -14.25
CA PRO A 31 -0.92 -6.03 -13.28
C PRO A 31 -0.33 -6.18 -11.87
N PHE A 32 -1.03 -5.69 -10.84
CA PHE A 32 -0.56 -5.84 -9.46
C PHE A 32 -1.68 -6.07 -8.45
N ALA A 33 -1.32 -6.72 -7.35
CA ALA A 33 -2.20 -7.01 -6.22
C ALA A 33 -1.57 -6.50 -4.92
N LYS A 34 -2.40 -5.83 -4.11
CA LYS A 34 -2.03 -5.41 -2.76
C LYS A 34 -2.51 -6.43 -1.76
N VAL A 35 -1.62 -6.90 -0.91
CA VAL A 35 -1.98 -7.79 0.19
C VAL A 35 -2.01 -7.01 1.50
N ASN A 36 -2.94 -7.38 2.38
CA ASN A 36 -2.93 -6.88 3.74
C ASN A 36 -1.74 -7.52 4.50
N PRO A 37 -0.90 -6.76 5.22
CA PRO A 37 0.24 -7.32 5.97
C PRO A 37 -0.14 -8.45 6.92
N ARG A 38 -1.34 -8.39 7.52
CA ARG A 38 -1.87 -9.46 8.37
C ARG A 38 -2.15 -10.74 7.59
N GLN A 39 -2.63 -10.63 6.34
CA GLN A 39 -2.87 -11.80 5.49
C GLN A 39 -1.55 -12.41 5.02
N ALA A 40 -0.60 -11.57 4.58
CA ALA A 40 0.74 -11.99 4.20
C ALA A 40 1.42 -12.75 5.35
N ARG A 41 1.37 -12.20 6.57
CA ARG A 41 1.89 -12.87 7.76
C ARG A 41 1.22 -14.23 8.05
N ARG A 42 -0.11 -14.31 8.01
CA ARG A 42 -0.82 -15.59 8.22
C ARG A 42 -0.46 -16.63 7.18
N PHE A 43 -0.26 -16.22 5.93
CA PHE A 43 0.18 -17.11 4.87
C PHE A 43 1.61 -17.59 5.09
N ALA A 44 2.51 -16.70 5.50
CA ALA A 44 3.89 -17.03 5.86
C ALA A 44 3.97 -18.03 7.03
N GLU A 45 3.15 -17.83 8.07
CA GLU A 45 3.03 -18.74 9.22
C GLU A 45 2.49 -20.12 8.78
N ALA A 46 1.43 -20.15 7.98
CA ALA A 46 0.83 -21.40 7.49
C ALA A 46 1.74 -22.18 6.54
N THR A 47 2.64 -21.50 5.82
CA THR A 47 3.61 -22.12 4.88
C THR A 47 4.97 -22.40 5.51
N GLY A 48 5.12 -22.17 6.83
CA GLY A 48 6.32 -22.51 7.59
C GLY A 48 7.53 -21.61 7.32
N LYS A 49 7.32 -20.38 6.82
CA LYS A 49 8.41 -19.47 6.42
C LYS A 49 8.18 -18.06 6.96
N LEU A 50 8.75 -17.75 8.13
CA LEU A 50 9.00 -16.35 8.48
C LEU A 50 10.26 -15.89 7.74
N ALA A 51 10.08 -15.07 6.70
CA ALA A 51 11.18 -14.52 5.94
C ALA A 51 11.97 -13.51 6.78
N LYS A 52 13.30 -13.58 6.76
CA LYS A 52 14.19 -12.58 7.40
C LYS A 52 14.78 -11.59 6.40
N THR A 53 14.63 -11.84 5.10
CA THR A 53 15.23 -11.03 4.04
C THR A 53 14.18 -10.64 3.01
N ASP A 54 14.36 -9.48 2.41
CA ASP A 54 13.44 -8.93 1.40
C ASP A 54 13.22 -9.90 0.23
N SER A 55 14.28 -10.59 -0.23
CA SER A 55 14.17 -11.57 -1.31
C SER A 55 13.28 -12.77 -0.95
N LEU A 56 13.34 -13.23 0.30
CA LEU A 56 12.51 -14.35 0.75
C LEU A 56 11.07 -13.92 0.98
N ASP A 57 10.85 -12.68 1.44
CA ASP A 57 9.52 -12.10 1.59
C ASP A 57 8.85 -11.89 0.23
N ALA A 58 9.57 -11.33 -0.76
CA ALA A 58 9.09 -11.19 -2.13
C ALA A 58 8.73 -12.54 -2.76
N ALA A 59 9.55 -13.58 -2.54
CA ALA A 59 9.25 -14.93 -3.02
C ALA A 59 8.01 -15.54 -2.33
N MET A 60 7.80 -15.24 -1.05
CA MET A 60 6.62 -15.65 -0.28
C MET A 60 5.35 -14.97 -0.83
N LEU A 61 5.40 -13.65 -1.07
CA LEU A 61 4.31 -12.88 -1.66
C LEU A 61 3.97 -13.33 -3.09
N ALA A 62 4.98 -13.60 -3.91
CA ALA A 62 4.78 -14.15 -5.25
C ALA A 62 4.08 -15.51 -5.21
N ARG A 63 4.49 -16.39 -4.28
CA ARG A 63 3.84 -17.68 -4.06
C ARG A 63 2.40 -17.52 -3.57
N MET A 64 2.14 -16.58 -2.67
CA MET A 64 0.78 -16.25 -2.22
C MET A 64 -0.10 -15.80 -3.39
N GLY A 65 0.43 -14.90 -4.24
CA GLY A 65 -0.25 -14.43 -5.45
C GLY A 65 -0.62 -15.54 -6.41
N ALA A 66 0.29 -16.49 -6.63
CA ALA A 66 0.06 -17.62 -7.52
C ALA A 66 -0.95 -18.62 -6.94
N LEU A 67 -0.84 -18.97 -5.65
CA LEU A 67 -1.69 -20.00 -5.03
C LEU A 67 -3.11 -19.53 -4.73
N LEU A 68 -3.29 -18.25 -4.40
CA LEU A 68 -4.60 -17.67 -4.08
C LEU A 68 -5.23 -16.94 -5.27
N GLU A 69 -4.58 -16.99 -6.44
CA GLU A 69 -5.01 -16.31 -7.66
C GLU A 69 -5.37 -14.83 -7.46
N LEU A 70 -4.67 -14.14 -6.56
CA LEU A 70 -5.03 -12.80 -6.05
C LEU A 70 -5.38 -11.79 -7.14
N GLU A 71 -6.63 -11.34 -7.17
CA GLU A 71 -7.12 -10.38 -8.16
C GLU A 71 -6.21 -9.15 -8.29
N THR A 72 -5.85 -8.84 -9.53
CA THR A 72 -5.09 -7.64 -9.85
C THR A 72 -6.05 -6.46 -9.96
N ARG A 73 -5.71 -5.34 -9.33
CA ARG A 73 -6.51 -4.11 -9.45
C ARG A 73 -5.79 -3.15 -10.38
N PRO A 74 -6.52 -2.44 -11.26
CA PRO A 74 -5.91 -1.40 -12.07
C PRO A 74 -5.33 -0.31 -11.16
N ALA A 75 -4.25 0.33 -11.62
CA ALA A 75 -3.75 1.52 -10.96
C ALA A 75 -4.85 2.58 -10.88
N ARG A 76 -4.93 3.27 -9.74
CA ARG A 76 -5.84 4.41 -9.60
C ARG A 76 -5.41 5.48 -10.60
N SER A 77 -6.39 6.12 -11.24
CA SER A 77 -6.11 7.27 -12.10
C SER A 77 -5.38 8.37 -11.31
N GLU A 78 -4.44 9.05 -11.95
CA GLU A 78 -3.68 10.15 -11.34
C GLU A 78 -4.60 11.25 -10.78
N ILE A 79 -5.65 11.61 -11.51
CA ILE A 79 -6.66 12.60 -11.08
C ILE A 79 -7.31 12.23 -9.74
N LEU A 80 -7.71 10.96 -9.58
CA LEU A 80 -8.32 10.49 -8.31
C LEU A 80 -7.33 10.48 -7.14
N LEU A 81 -6.04 10.26 -7.41
CA LEU A 81 -5.00 10.34 -6.38
C LEU A 81 -4.79 11.80 -5.95
N GLU A 82 -4.65 12.70 -6.91
CA GLU A 82 -4.46 14.14 -6.68
C GLU A 82 -5.66 14.76 -5.95
N LEU A 83 -6.88 14.44 -6.37
CA LEU A 83 -8.11 14.88 -5.70
C LEU A 83 -8.15 14.42 -4.24
N LYS A 84 -7.72 13.18 -3.95
CA LYS A 84 -7.66 12.66 -2.58
C LYS A 84 -6.61 13.42 -1.75
N GLU A 85 -5.47 13.75 -2.32
CA GLU A 85 -4.42 14.51 -1.62
C GLU A 85 -4.88 15.93 -1.30
N LEU A 86 -5.51 16.62 -2.26
CA LEU A 86 -6.13 17.94 -2.04
C LEU A 86 -7.23 17.89 -0.97
N HIS A 87 -8.06 16.84 -0.99
CA HIS A 87 -9.12 16.66 -0.01
C HIS A 87 -8.55 16.49 1.41
N LEU A 88 -7.54 15.63 1.60
CA LEU A 88 -6.87 15.44 2.89
C LEU A 88 -6.19 16.73 3.38
N ALA A 89 -5.53 17.46 2.48
CA ALA A 89 -4.90 18.74 2.82
C ALA A 89 -5.95 19.76 3.30
N ARG A 90 -7.10 19.83 2.63
CA ARG A 90 -8.22 20.68 3.05
C ARG A 90 -8.75 20.28 4.43
N GLU A 91 -9.01 19.00 4.67
CA GLU A 91 -9.50 18.53 5.97
C GLU A 91 -8.56 18.90 7.12
N ALA A 92 -7.24 18.79 6.89
CA ALA A 92 -6.24 19.20 7.87
C ALA A 92 -6.26 20.72 8.15
N LEU A 93 -6.47 21.56 7.14
CA LEU A 93 -6.57 23.01 7.33
C LEU A 93 -7.86 23.40 8.05
N VAL A 94 -8.98 22.78 7.69
CA VAL A 94 -10.28 23.04 8.36
C VAL A 94 -10.24 22.59 9.81
N SER A 95 -9.60 21.47 10.13
CA SER A 95 -9.49 21.03 11.52
C SER A 95 -8.67 22.01 12.36
N ILE A 96 -7.62 22.62 11.81
CA ILE A 96 -6.81 23.65 12.49
C ILE A 96 -7.66 24.89 12.81
N ASP A 97 -8.49 25.34 11.87
CA ASP A 97 -9.37 26.51 12.04
C ASP A 97 -10.48 26.28 13.09
N GLN A 98 -10.91 25.03 13.25
CA GLN A 98 -11.95 24.63 14.21
C GLN A 98 -11.40 24.28 15.60
N LEU A 99 -10.08 24.36 15.82
CA LEU A 99 -9.50 24.17 17.15
C LEU A 99 -9.83 25.38 18.04
N PRO A 100 -10.39 25.19 19.25
CA PRO A 100 -10.56 26.28 20.19
C PRO A 100 -9.20 26.90 20.53
N ASP A 101 -9.19 28.21 20.75
CA ASP A 101 -7.98 28.98 21.05
C ASP A 101 -7.13 28.26 22.11
N SER A 102 -5.85 28.06 21.78
CA SER A 102 -4.86 27.43 22.66
C SER A 102 -4.66 28.17 23.99
N SER A 103 -5.20 29.40 24.13
CA SER A 103 -5.30 30.12 25.39
C SER A 103 -6.22 29.43 26.42
N VAL A 104 -7.22 28.65 25.98
CA VAL A 104 -8.20 27.97 26.86
C VAL A 104 -7.57 26.81 27.63
N TRP A 105 -6.51 26.17 27.09
CA TRP A 105 -5.82 25.05 27.74
C TRP A 105 -4.70 25.47 28.72
N ARG A 106 -4.34 26.76 28.76
CA ARG A 106 -3.29 27.31 29.65
C ARG A 106 -3.83 27.83 30.99
N SER A 107 -5.14 27.77 31.21
CA SER A 107 -5.80 28.41 32.36
C SER A 107 -6.61 27.46 33.25
N GLN A 108 -6.46 26.13 33.13
CA GLN A 108 -6.99 25.21 34.13
C GLN A 108 -5.92 24.88 35.19
N PRO A 109 -6.24 24.97 36.50
CA PRO A 109 -5.33 24.67 37.60
C PRO A 109 -4.99 23.18 37.73
#